data_AF-A0A2S7TJ08-F1
#
_entry.id   AF-A0A2S7TJ08-F1
#
_cell.length_a   1.000
_cell.length_b   1.000
_cell.length_c   1.000
_cell.angle_alpha   90.00
_cell.angle_beta   90.00
_cell.angle_gamma   90.00
#
_symmetry.space_group_name_H-M   'P 1'
#
loop_
_entity.id
_entity.type
_entity.pdbx_description
1 polymer ?
#
loop_
_entity_poly.entity_id
_entity_poly.type
_entity_poly.pdbx_seq_one_letter_code
_entity_poly.pdbx_strand_id
1 'polypeptide(L)'
;MNSLTKALRPYTFQGVTIQVADLFVDGVSISQHLKERYPDAFASGRFKELMIPVLFGGFDDKEKEAAYIKAYMPEGTTNTITPLYHCHDGCCLYIFVEVERKNDCIVWKRIGRNALYTIKKTNEIDWLPEFEGFSFPLPAYSSFIASLEK
;
A
#
# COMPACT_ATOMS: atom_id res chain seq x y z
N MET A 1 14.77 1.71 12.22
CA MET A 1 14.06 0.72 11.39
C MET A 1 12.61 0.74 11.82
N ASN A 2 11.69 0.62 10.88
CA ASN A 2 10.25 0.71 11.08
C ASN A 2 9.63 -0.68 11.37
N SER A 3 8.43 -0.66 11.93
CA SER A 3 7.56 -1.80 12.18
C SER A 3 6.34 -1.74 11.26
N LEU A 4 5.97 -2.88 10.65
CA LEU A 4 4.79 -2.98 9.79
C LEU A 4 3.75 -3.87 10.47
N THR A 5 2.53 -3.37 10.63
CA THR A 5 1.42 -4.12 11.25
C THR A 5 0.12 -3.93 10.49
N LYS A 6 -0.83 -4.84 10.76
CA LYS A 6 -2.23 -4.75 10.35
C LYS A 6 -3.06 -4.37 11.58
N ALA A 7 -3.89 -3.36 11.46
CA ALA A 7 -4.86 -3.01 12.50
C ALA A 7 -6.14 -2.43 11.88
N LEU A 8 -7.19 -2.32 12.70
CA LEU A 8 -8.41 -1.61 12.31
C LEU A 8 -8.27 -0.12 12.63
N ARG A 9 -8.83 0.73 11.76
CA ARG A 9 -9.01 2.15 12.03
C ARG A 9 -10.45 2.57 11.77
N PRO A 10 -10.93 3.63 12.45
CA PRO A 10 -12.20 4.24 12.08
C PRO A 10 -12.13 4.86 10.68
N TYR A 11 -13.21 4.75 9.94
CA TYR A 11 -13.43 5.44 8.68
C TYR A 11 -14.88 5.91 8.61
N THR A 12 -15.08 7.20 8.35
CA THR A 12 -16.42 7.77 8.23
C THR A 12 -16.83 7.83 6.77
N PHE A 13 -17.90 7.11 6.43
CA PHE A 13 -18.52 7.11 5.12
C PHE A 13 -19.98 7.53 5.25
N GLN A 14 -20.37 8.60 4.55
CA GLN A 14 -21.76 9.12 4.56
C GLN A 14 -22.34 9.32 5.99
N GLY A 15 -21.50 9.79 6.92
CA GLY A 15 -21.91 10.05 8.31
C GLY A 15 -21.90 8.81 9.23
N VAL A 16 -21.57 7.63 8.71
CA VAL A 16 -21.43 6.40 9.51
C VAL A 16 -19.96 6.06 9.69
N THR A 17 -19.54 5.82 10.93
CA THR A 17 -18.18 5.36 11.24
C THR A 17 -18.14 3.84 11.27
N ILE A 18 -17.32 3.27 10.39
CA ILE A 18 -17.03 1.83 10.31
C ILE A 18 -15.57 1.57 10.67
N GLN A 19 -15.25 0.33 11.05
CA GLN A 19 -13.87 -0.11 11.26
C GLN A 19 -13.34 -0.74 9.97
N VAL A 20 -12.20 -0.26 9.48
CA VAL A 20 -11.57 -0.75 8.25
C VAL A 20 -10.15 -1.21 8.54
N ALA A 21 -9.73 -2.32 7.94
CA ALA A 21 -8.37 -2.79 8.07
C ALA A 21 -7.42 -1.87 7.27
N ASP A 22 -6.29 -1.53 7.86
CA ASP A 22 -5.24 -0.78 7.20
C ASP A 22 -3.83 -1.30 7.56
N LEU A 23 -2.85 -0.89 6.78
CA LEU A 23 -1.44 -1.06 7.06
C LEU A 23 -0.96 0.09 7.95
N PHE A 24 -0.16 -0.25 8.96
CA PHE A 24 0.41 0.70 9.90
C PHE A 24 1.93 0.59 9.89
N VAL A 25 2.59 1.73 9.76
CA VAL A 25 4.05 1.85 9.95
C VAL A 25 4.30 2.62 11.23
N ASP A 26 4.96 2.00 12.19
CA ASP A 26 5.25 2.59 13.51
C ASP A 26 4.00 3.14 14.21
N GLY A 27 2.88 2.41 14.10
CA GLY A 27 1.61 2.80 14.69
C GLY A 27 0.83 3.87 13.93
N VAL A 28 1.33 4.33 12.77
CA VAL A 28 0.65 5.31 11.91
C VAL A 28 0.03 4.62 10.70
N SER A 29 -1.26 4.85 10.47
CA SER A 29 -1.97 4.35 9.28
C SER A 29 -1.35 4.93 8.01
N ILE A 30 -0.92 4.07 7.08
CA ILE A 30 -0.29 4.51 5.84
C ILE A 30 -1.30 5.28 4.98
N SER A 31 -2.53 4.80 4.84
CA SER A 31 -3.53 5.50 4.01
C SER A 31 -3.88 6.88 4.58
N GLN A 32 -3.93 7.03 5.91
CA GLN A 32 -4.12 8.31 6.56
C GLN A 32 -2.91 9.23 6.36
N HIS A 33 -1.70 8.72 6.62
CA HIS A 33 -0.45 9.46 6.44
C HIS A 33 -0.32 10.01 5.01
N LEU A 34 -0.63 9.19 3.99
CA LEU A 34 -0.59 9.63 2.59
C LEU A 34 -1.58 10.78 2.32
N LYS A 35 -2.81 10.70 2.84
CA LYS A 35 -3.83 11.74 2.67
C LYS A 35 -3.46 13.04 3.39
N GLU A 36 -2.83 12.95 4.56
CA GLU A 36 -2.41 14.12 5.34
C GLU A 36 -1.16 14.78 4.77
N ARG A 37 -0.17 14.00 4.33
CA ARG A 37 1.10 14.53 3.82
C ARG A 37 1.00 15.08 2.39
N TYR A 38 0.08 14.51 1.59
CA TYR A 38 -0.10 14.87 0.18
C TYR A 38 -1.56 15.23 -0.12
N PRO A 39 -2.14 16.24 0.55
CA PRO A 39 -3.56 16.55 0.43
C PRO A 39 -3.99 16.78 -1.02
N ASP A 40 -3.21 17.50 -1.82
CA ASP A 40 -3.53 17.76 -3.24
C ASP A 40 -3.57 16.48 -4.08
N ALA A 41 -2.72 15.50 -3.76
CA ALA A 41 -2.68 14.21 -4.42
C ALA A 41 -3.88 13.32 -4.03
N PHE A 42 -4.52 13.57 -2.91
CA PHE A 42 -5.60 12.71 -2.41
C PHE A 42 -6.94 13.43 -2.20
N ALA A 43 -7.03 14.71 -2.54
CA ALA A 43 -8.25 15.52 -2.34
C ALA A 43 -9.36 15.24 -3.36
N SER A 44 -9.07 14.56 -4.48
CA SER A 44 -10.02 14.45 -5.59
C SER A 44 -10.08 13.07 -6.24
N GLY A 45 -11.11 12.89 -7.07
CA GLY A 45 -11.32 11.68 -7.85
C GLY A 45 -11.46 10.43 -6.97
N ARG A 46 -10.82 9.34 -7.40
CA ARG A 46 -10.83 8.05 -6.69
C ARG A 46 -9.93 8.02 -5.46
N PHE A 47 -8.96 8.93 -5.35
CA PHE A 47 -7.97 8.96 -4.28
C PHE A 47 -8.51 9.53 -2.95
N LYS A 48 -9.64 10.26 -3.00
CA LYS A 48 -10.34 10.72 -1.79
C LYS A 48 -11.04 9.60 -1.03
N GLU A 49 -11.41 8.54 -1.75
CA GLU A 49 -12.22 7.43 -1.24
C GLU A 49 -11.43 6.50 -0.29
N LEU A 50 -12.12 5.51 0.26
CA LEU A 50 -11.51 4.47 1.07
C LEU A 50 -10.50 3.67 0.23
N MET A 51 -9.33 3.44 0.83
CA MET A 51 -8.26 2.61 0.27
C MET A 51 -8.20 1.30 1.04
N ILE A 52 -8.24 0.18 0.33
CA ILE A 52 -8.16 -1.15 0.92
C ILE A 52 -6.78 -1.74 0.61
N PRO A 53 -6.00 -2.19 1.62
CA PRO A 53 -4.71 -2.82 1.36
C PRO A 53 -4.85 -4.08 0.52
N VAL A 54 -4.07 -4.14 -0.57
CA VAL A 54 -4.00 -5.30 -1.47
C VAL A 54 -3.61 -6.57 -0.74
N LEU A 55 -2.77 -6.42 0.28
CA LEU A 55 -2.30 -7.48 1.17
C LEU A 55 -3.40 -8.14 2.01
N PHE A 56 -4.61 -7.59 2.08
CA PHE A 56 -5.72 -8.13 2.89
C PHE A 56 -6.77 -8.87 2.07
N GLY A 57 -6.48 -9.16 0.79
CA GLY A 57 -7.38 -9.85 -0.12
C GLY A 57 -8.46 -8.95 -0.69
N GLY A 58 -9.44 -9.56 -1.36
CA GLY A 58 -10.51 -8.84 -2.09
C GLY A 58 -10.37 -8.92 -3.62
N PHE A 59 -9.47 -9.76 -4.11
CA PHE A 59 -9.43 -10.16 -5.51
C PHE A 59 -10.22 -11.46 -5.69
N ASP A 60 -11.08 -11.49 -6.71
CA ASP A 60 -11.74 -12.73 -7.14
C ASP A 60 -10.71 -13.74 -7.71
N ASP A 61 -9.56 -13.24 -8.14
CA ASP A 61 -8.47 -14.01 -8.74
C ASP A 61 -7.37 -14.30 -7.70
N LYS A 62 -7.41 -15.51 -7.14
CA LYS A 62 -6.46 -15.98 -6.11
C LYS A 62 -5.03 -16.13 -6.61
N GLU A 63 -4.83 -16.39 -7.90
CA GLU A 63 -3.48 -16.48 -8.47
C GLU A 63 -2.82 -15.09 -8.52
N LYS A 64 -3.59 -14.05 -8.90
CA LYS A 64 -3.11 -12.67 -8.84
C LYS A 64 -2.79 -12.22 -7.42
N GLU A 65 -3.64 -12.59 -6.45
CA GLU A 65 -3.40 -12.28 -5.04
C GLU A 65 -2.07 -12.88 -4.55
N ALA A 66 -1.81 -14.16 -4.82
CA ALA A 66 -0.55 -14.81 -4.48
C ALA A 66 0.66 -14.18 -5.18
N ALA A 67 0.50 -13.79 -6.46
CA ALA A 67 1.55 -13.09 -7.20
C ALA A 67 1.89 -11.73 -6.57
N TYR A 68 0.89 -10.97 -6.11
CA TYR A 68 1.12 -9.70 -5.42
C TYR A 68 1.82 -9.91 -4.08
N ILE A 69 1.37 -10.86 -3.26
CA ILE A 69 2.01 -11.18 -1.97
C ILE A 69 3.49 -11.54 -2.19
N LYS A 70 3.80 -12.38 -3.19
CA LYS A 70 5.18 -12.71 -3.54
C LYS A 70 5.99 -11.46 -3.93
N ALA A 71 5.38 -10.53 -4.66
CA ALA A 71 6.04 -9.28 -5.08
C ALA A 71 6.40 -8.36 -3.90
N TYR A 72 5.79 -8.51 -2.72
CA TYR A 72 6.21 -7.82 -1.49
C TYR A 72 7.49 -8.38 -0.88
N MET A 73 7.97 -9.54 -1.35
CA MET A 73 9.19 -10.20 -0.88
C MET A 73 10.15 -10.44 -2.05
N PRO A 74 10.77 -9.39 -2.61
CA PRO A 74 11.73 -9.56 -3.70
C PRO A 74 12.90 -10.47 -3.29
N GLU A 75 13.31 -11.33 -4.21
CA GLU A 75 14.47 -12.21 -4.04
C GLU A 75 15.75 -11.47 -4.44
N GLY A 76 16.83 -11.65 -3.65
CA GLY A 76 18.12 -10.99 -3.90
C GLY A 76 18.07 -9.46 -3.71
N THR A 77 18.83 -8.71 -4.51
CA THR A 77 18.91 -7.24 -4.49
C THR A 77 18.03 -6.59 -5.56
N THR A 78 16.89 -7.21 -5.88
CA THR A 78 15.98 -6.71 -6.91
C THR A 78 14.96 -5.72 -6.35
N ASN A 79 14.54 -4.78 -7.19
CA ASN A 79 13.41 -3.89 -6.88
C ASN A 79 12.17 -4.42 -7.60
N THR A 80 11.05 -4.43 -6.90
CA THR A 80 9.75 -4.81 -7.44
C THR A 80 8.74 -3.71 -7.18
N ILE A 81 7.94 -3.37 -8.18
CA ILE A 81 6.78 -2.48 -8.00
C ILE A 81 5.57 -3.36 -7.76
N THR A 82 4.88 -3.16 -6.64
CA THR A 82 3.70 -3.94 -6.26
C THR A 82 2.54 -3.03 -5.84
N PRO A 83 1.28 -3.43 -6.06
CA PRO A 83 0.13 -2.63 -5.66
C PRO A 83 -0.03 -2.64 -4.14
N LEU A 84 -0.14 -1.46 -3.54
CA LEU A 84 -0.33 -1.22 -2.10
C LEU A 84 -1.80 -1.13 -1.70
N TYR A 85 -2.57 -0.35 -2.44
CA TYR A 85 -3.99 -0.16 -2.18
C TYR A 85 -4.81 -0.31 -3.43
N HIS A 86 -6.00 -0.87 -3.26
CA HIS A 86 -7.06 -0.92 -4.25
C HIS A 86 -8.30 -0.17 -3.76
N CYS A 87 -9.25 -0.02 -4.67
CA CYS A 87 -10.56 0.55 -4.40
C CYS A 87 -11.42 -0.33 -3.48
N HIS A 88 -12.42 0.28 -2.83
CA HIS A 88 -13.36 -0.44 -1.98
C HIS A 88 -14.16 -1.56 -2.71
N ASP A 89 -14.29 -1.49 -4.03
CA ASP A 89 -14.96 -2.47 -4.89
C ASP A 89 -13.99 -3.47 -5.55
N GLY A 90 -12.71 -3.51 -5.16
CA GLY A 90 -11.76 -4.54 -5.63
C GLY A 90 -11.26 -4.42 -7.08
N CYS A 91 -11.91 -3.61 -7.91
CA CYS A 91 -11.71 -3.59 -9.36
C CYS A 91 -10.47 -2.81 -9.87
N CYS A 92 -9.86 -1.95 -9.06
CA CYS A 92 -8.87 -0.96 -9.49
C CYS A 92 -7.74 -0.80 -8.47
N LEU A 93 -6.49 -0.84 -8.95
CA LEU A 93 -5.30 -0.58 -8.15
C LEU A 93 -4.99 0.91 -8.14
N TYR A 94 -4.91 1.51 -6.95
CA TYR A 94 -4.76 2.95 -6.75
C TYR A 94 -3.34 3.35 -6.44
N ILE A 95 -2.72 2.63 -5.53
CA ILE A 95 -1.44 3.00 -4.95
C ILE A 95 -0.47 1.87 -5.18
N PHE A 96 0.75 2.22 -5.56
CA PHE A 96 1.84 1.29 -5.80
C PHE A 96 3.02 1.67 -4.91
N VAL A 97 3.80 0.67 -4.53
CA VAL A 97 5.02 0.84 -3.77
C VAL A 97 6.17 0.17 -4.51
N GLU A 98 7.32 0.84 -4.57
CA GLU A 98 8.57 0.21 -4.99
C GLU A 98 9.26 -0.40 -3.77
N VAL A 99 9.33 -1.73 -3.76
CA VAL A 99 9.92 -2.55 -2.71
C VAL A 99 11.30 -3.03 -3.16
N GLU A 100 12.30 -2.84 -2.33
CA GLU A 100 13.67 -3.29 -2.55
C GLU A 100 14.11 -4.14 -1.37
N ARG A 101 14.78 -5.27 -1.64
CA ARG A 101 15.45 -6.04 -0.59
C ARG A 101 16.91 -5.62 -0.51
N LYS A 102 17.36 -5.25 0.69
CA LYS A 102 18.76 -4.94 0.99
C LYS A 102 19.22 -5.83 2.12
N ASN A 103 19.94 -6.91 1.80
CA ASN A 103 20.53 -7.86 2.75
C ASN A 103 19.54 -8.28 3.86
N ASP A 104 19.57 -7.59 5.00
CA ASP A 104 18.84 -7.80 6.24
C ASP A 104 17.57 -6.96 6.41
N CYS A 105 17.18 -6.16 5.41
CA CYS A 105 15.97 -5.35 5.43
C CYS A 105 15.19 -5.32 4.11
N ILE A 106 13.90 -5.00 4.21
CA ILE A 106 13.03 -4.62 3.09
C ILE A 106 12.80 -3.12 3.15
N VAL A 107 12.97 -2.44 2.02
CA VAL A 107 12.80 -0.99 1.88
C VAL A 107 11.65 -0.68 0.94
N TRP A 108 10.68 0.09 1.41
CA TRP A 108 9.68 0.71 0.56
C TRP A 108 10.20 2.08 0.14
N LYS A 109 10.81 2.15 -1.05
CA LYS A 109 11.60 3.32 -1.49
C LYS A 109 10.75 4.53 -1.80
N ARG A 110 9.63 4.30 -2.49
CA ARG A 110 8.69 5.33 -2.92
C ARG A 110 7.31 4.76 -3.08
N ILE A 111 6.32 5.61 -2.88
CA ILE A 111 4.90 5.32 -3.09
C ILE A 111 4.39 6.24 -4.20
N GLY A 112 3.53 5.69 -5.06
CA GLY A 112 2.96 6.42 -6.17
C GLY A 112 1.51 6.05 -6.43
N ARG A 113 0.84 6.90 -7.18
CA ARG A 113 -0.56 6.73 -7.58
C ARG A 113 -0.66 6.22 -9.00
N ASN A 114 -1.71 5.47 -9.30
CA ASN A 114 -2.05 5.10 -10.66
C ASN A 114 -2.39 6.36 -11.47
N ALA A 115 -1.56 6.73 -12.45
CA ALA A 115 -1.74 7.97 -13.19
C ALA A 115 -3.04 7.97 -14.02
N LEU A 116 -3.63 6.82 -14.32
CA LEU A 116 -4.92 6.68 -15.01
C LEU A 116 -6.06 7.42 -14.29
N TYR A 117 -5.97 7.56 -12.96
CA TYR A 117 -6.98 8.22 -12.14
C TYR A 117 -6.58 9.65 -11.74
N THR A 118 -5.48 10.18 -12.28
CA THR A 118 -5.05 11.57 -12.11
C THR A 118 -5.60 12.48 -13.21
N ILE A 119 -5.38 13.79 -13.10
CA ILE A 119 -5.79 14.77 -14.12
C ILE A 119 -5.07 14.54 -15.45
N LYS A 120 -3.77 14.17 -15.40
CA LYS A 120 -2.92 13.99 -16.60
C LYS A 120 -3.25 12.70 -17.38
N LYS A 121 -3.80 11.67 -16.71
CA LYS A 121 -4.21 10.37 -17.27
C LYS A 121 -3.16 9.70 -18.17
N THR A 122 -2.16 9.07 -17.57
CA THR A 122 -1.18 8.22 -18.27
C THR A 122 -1.23 6.77 -17.78
N ASN A 123 -0.61 5.83 -18.49
CA ASN A 123 -0.45 4.43 -18.05
C ASN A 123 0.72 4.23 -17.07
N GLU A 124 1.19 5.32 -16.44
CA GLU A 124 2.37 5.32 -15.59
C GLU A 124 1.99 5.39 -14.10
N ILE A 125 3.00 5.30 -13.24
CA ILE A 125 2.86 5.59 -11.82
C ILE A 125 3.30 7.03 -11.58
N ASP A 126 2.41 7.83 -11.00
CA ASP A 126 2.68 9.17 -10.53
C ASP A 126 3.26 9.10 -9.12
N TRP A 127 4.60 9.11 -9.03
CA TRP A 127 5.34 8.99 -7.78
C TRP A 127 5.19 10.23 -6.91
N LEU A 128 4.91 10.03 -5.62
CA LEU A 128 4.79 11.14 -4.68
C LEU A 128 6.17 11.77 -4.45
N PRO A 129 6.30 13.10 -4.59
CA PRO A 129 7.57 13.79 -4.38
C PRO A 129 7.97 13.72 -2.90
N GLU A 130 9.26 13.66 -2.62
CA GLU A 130 9.80 13.74 -1.24
C GLU A 130 9.28 12.66 -0.27
N PHE A 131 8.84 11.51 -0.78
CA PHE A 131 8.46 10.39 0.07
C PHE A 131 9.68 9.82 0.79
N GLU A 132 9.68 9.88 2.12
CA GLU A 132 10.67 9.21 2.94
C GLU A 132 10.37 7.71 2.99
N GLY A 133 11.27 6.91 2.41
CA GLY A 133 11.10 5.46 2.34
C GLY A 133 11.06 4.80 3.71
N PHE A 134 10.29 3.73 3.84
CA PHE A 134 10.26 2.90 5.05
C PHE A 134 11.26 1.75 4.95
N SER A 135 11.91 1.39 6.05
CA SER A 135 12.85 0.27 6.12
C SER A 135 12.49 -0.67 7.25
N PHE A 136 12.23 -1.93 6.91
CA PHE A 136 11.75 -2.95 7.82
C PHE A 136 12.81 -4.04 8.00
N PRO A 137 13.10 -4.50 9.23
CA PRO A 137 13.95 -5.66 9.44
C PRO A 137 13.36 -6.87 8.71
N LEU A 138 14.17 -7.58 7.93
CA LEU A 138 13.72 -8.70 7.12
C LEU A 138 12.99 -9.78 7.93
N PRO A 139 13.43 -10.19 9.15
CA PRO A 139 12.69 -11.19 9.93
C PRO A 139 11.28 -10.71 10.30
N ALA A 140 11.15 -9.47 10.79
CA ALA A 140 9.86 -8.92 11.20
C ALA A 140 8.91 -8.76 10.01
N TYR A 141 9.42 -8.26 8.88
CA TYR A 141 8.64 -8.11 7.66
C TYR A 141 8.21 -9.47 7.09
N SER A 142 9.09 -10.48 7.12
CA SER A 142 8.77 -11.83 6.65
C SER A 142 7.70 -12.50 7.52
N SER A 143 7.78 -12.33 8.84
CA SER A 143 6.72 -12.78 9.75
C SER A 143 5.39 -12.08 9.49
N PHE A 144 5.41 -10.78 9.18
CA PHE A 144 4.20 -10.05 8.80
C PHE A 144 3.58 -10.60 7.52
N ILE A 145 4.35 -10.76 6.44
CA ILE A 145 3.84 -11.30 5.16
C ILE A 145 3.29 -12.72 5.35
N ALA A 146 4.01 -13.61 6.04
CA ALA A 146 3.55 -14.98 6.31
C ALA A 146 2.28 -15.04 7.19
N SER A 147 2.00 -13.99 7.96
CA SER A 147 0.76 -13.90 8.75
C SER A 147 -0.48 -13.60 7.90
N LEU A 148 -0.30 -13.11 6.67
CA LEU A 148 -1.37 -12.75 5.74
C LEU A 148 -1.82 -13.92 4.86
N GLU A 149 -1.01 -14.97 4.74
CA GLU A 149 -1.29 -16.17 3.92
C GLU A 149 -2.18 -17.22 4.64
N LYS A 150 -2.72 -16.89 5.82
CA LYS A 150 -3.55 -17.77 6.65
C LYS A 150 -5.02 -17.38 6.60
#